data_AF-A0A7S2ART8-F1
#
_entry.id   AF-A0A7S2ART8-F1
#
_cell.length_a   1.000
_cell.length_b   1.000
_cell.length_c   1.000
_cell.angle_alpha   90.00
_cell.angle_beta   90.00
_cell.angle_gamma   90.00
#
_symmetry.space_group_name_H-M   'P 1'
#
loop_
_entity.id
_entity.type
_entity.pdbx_description
1 polymer ?
#
loop_
_entity_poly.entity_id
_entity_poly.type
_entity_poly.pdbx_seq_one_letter_code
_entity_poly.pdbx_strand_id
1 'polypeptide(L)'
;GPIWPVTIAHYPRQEEKPPEGTMRIQPHWDRTLFSLITTNDIEEQQRGGGLQILLDSNGRAADGESLDGASWQNVNIAPDCFVLNVGEQMARWTNGRFRHVVHRVPNPSLPSDQGRISVMAYVLPDYDTPVECLPCCLGDEPPKYEPTWVGEMMNWGSKLPIYDVDKQERMRLAQGLYTTEGSQSTVGTPTDVNSIKLQSAL
;
A
#
# COMPACT_ATOMS: atom_id res chain seq x y z
N GLY A 1 21.02 -7.59 10.76
CA GLY A 1 21.00 -8.23 9.44
C GLY A 1 19.60 -8.09 8.88
N PRO A 2 19.43 -7.69 7.60
CA PRO A 2 18.14 -7.25 7.07
C PRO A 2 17.07 -8.33 7.26
N ILE A 3 15.91 -7.90 7.75
CA ILE A 3 14.76 -8.78 7.95
C ILE A 3 14.01 -8.84 6.62
N TRP A 4 13.67 -10.04 6.18
CA TRP A 4 12.90 -10.27 4.96
C TRP A 4 11.57 -10.93 5.32
N PRO A 5 10.60 -10.21 5.91
CA PRO A 5 9.31 -10.80 6.13
C PRO A 5 8.68 -11.11 4.77
N VAL A 6 8.18 -12.34 4.64
CA VAL A 6 7.41 -12.77 3.46
C VAL A 6 5.95 -12.84 3.87
N THR A 7 5.11 -12.10 3.14
CA THR A 7 3.66 -12.19 3.26
C THR A 7 3.12 -12.95 2.07
N ILE A 8 2.26 -13.92 2.34
CA ILE A 8 1.46 -14.60 1.33
C ILE A 8 0.02 -14.15 1.53
N ALA A 9 -0.49 -13.35 0.59
CA ALA A 9 -1.88 -12.89 0.60
C ALA A 9 -2.71 -13.79 -0.33
N HIS A 10 -3.72 -14.45 0.23
CA HIS A 10 -4.71 -15.19 -0.54
C HIS A 10 -6.00 -14.38 -0.65
N TYR A 11 -6.39 -14.09 -1.88
CA TYR A 11 -7.63 -13.43 -2.23
C TYR A 11 -8.57 -14.46 -2.85
N PRO A 12 -9.66 -14.82 -2.16
CA PRO A 12 -10.60 -15.80 -2.67
C PRO A 12 -11.20 -15.38 -4.01
N ARG A 13 -11.59 -16.39 -4.79
CA ARG A 13 -12.43 -16.21 -5.98
C ARG A 13 -13.66 -15.38 -5.63
N GLN A 14 -14.03 -14.48 -6.52
CA GLN A 14 -15.19 -13.60 -6.30
C GLN A 14 -16.35 -14.02 -7.21
N GLU A 15 -17.38 -14.61 -6.60
CA GLU A 15 -18.58 -15.09 -7.32
C GLU A 15 -19.64 -13.99 -7.45
N GLU A 16 -19.76 -13.14 -6.44
CA GLU A 16 -20.75 -12.07 -6.36
C GLU A 16 -20.10 -10.69 -6.42
N LYS A 17 -20.89 -9.68 -6.79
CA LYS A 17 -20.39 -8.30 -6.81
C LYS A 17 -20.25 -7.84 -5.36
N PRO A 18 -19.06 -7.43 -4.92
CA PRO A 18 -18.85 -6.99 -3.57
C PRO A 18 -19.52 -5.62 -3.40
N PRO A 19 -19.80 -5.21 -2.15
CA PRO A 19 -20.40 -3.90 -1.90
C PRO A 19 -19.61 -2.78 -2.56
N GLU A 20 -20.32 -1.78 -3.07
CA GLU A 20 -19.70 -0.64 -3.72
C GLU A 20 -18.67 0.01 -2.80
N GLY A 21 -17.52 0.36 -3.37
CA GLY A 21 -16.43 0.99 -2.65
C GLY A 21 -15.52 0.07 -1.84
N THR A 22 -15.78 -1.23 -1.82
CA THR A 22 -14.88 -2.21 -1.22
C THR A 22 -13.73 -2.57 -2.17
N MET A 23 -12.60 -2.95 -1.58
CA MET A 23 -11.40 -3.40 -2.29
C MET A 23 -10.78 -4.58 -1.54
N ARG A 24 -10.00 -5.40 -2.24
CA ARG A 24 -9.21 -6.47 -1.62
C ARG A 24 -8.14 -5.90 -0.69
N ILE A 25 -7.48 -4.83 -1.12
CA ILE A 25 -6.58 -4.01 -0.30
C ILE A 25 -6.82 -2.54 -0.64
N GLN A 26 -7.08 -1.75 0.39
CA GLN A 26 -7.29 -0.30 0.26
C GLN A 26 -5.99 0.43 -0.11
N PRO A 27 -6.07 1.64 -0.72
CA PRO A 27 -4.90 2.46 -1.02
C PRO A 27 -3.99 2.69 0.18
N HIS A 28 -2.71 2.40 0.00
CA HIS A 28 -1.66 2.59 0.99
C HIS A 28 -0.30 2.75 0.28
N TRP A 29 0.77 2.92 1.05
CA TRP A 29 2.14 2.82 0.56
C TRP A 29 2.96 1.93 1.50
N ASP A 30 4.04 1.35 0.98
CA ASP A 30 4.91 0.51 1.78
C ASP A 30 5.80 1.38 2.67
N ARG A 31 5.88 1.02 3.94
CA ARG A 31 6.81 1.62 4.91
C ARG A 31 8.25 1.19 4.74
N THR A 32 8.47 0.12 4.01
CA THR A 32 9.74 -0.61 3.97
C THR A 32 10.74 0.12 3.07
N LEU A 33 11.93 -0.45 2.88
CA LEU A 33 12.88 0.09 1.91
C LEU A 33 12.36 -0.11 0.48
N PHE A 34 12.09 -1.36 0.14
CA PHE A 34 11.33 -1.75 -1.05
C PHE A 34 10.65 -3.10 -0.79
N SER A 35 9.79 -3.51 -1.70
CA SER A 35 9.20 -4.85 -1.71
C SER A 35 9.30 -5.49 -3.09
N LEU A 36 9.42 -6.82 -3.10
CA LEU A 36 9.37 -7.64 -4.31
C LEU A 36 8.05 -8.39 -4.31
N ILE A 37 7.23 -8.17 -5.33
CA ILE A 37 5.87 -8.68 -5.42
C ILE A 37 5.75 -9.57 -6.65
N THR A 38 5.17 -10.75 -6.47
CA THR A 38 4.73 -11.61 -7.59
C THR A 38 3.36 -12.22 -7.28
N THR A 39 2.70 -12.73 -8.31
CA THR A 39 1.34 -13.29 -8.18
C THR A 39 1.11 -14.38 -9.21
N ASN A 40 0.24 -15.33 -8.87
CA ASN A 40 -0.15 -16.43 -9.76
C ASN A 40 -1.12 -16.02 -10.87
N ASP A 41 -1.74 -14.85 -10.77
CA ASP A 41 -2.87 -14.47 -11.62
C ASP A 41 -2.53 -13.27 -12.51
N ILE A 42 -2.04 -13.58 -13.72
CA ILE A 42 -1.69 -12.61 -14.77
C ILE A 42 -2.96 -12.15 -15.52
N GLU A 43 -3.99 -12.99 -15.59
CA GLU A 43 -5.20 -12.69 -16.33
C GLU A 43 -6.11 -11.70 -15.58
N GLU A 44 -6.25 -11.84 -14.27
CA GLU A 44 -7.05 -10.93 -13.43
C GLU A 44 -6.49 -9.49 -13.47
N GLN A 45 -5.16 -9.33 -13.61
CA GLN A 45 -4.50 -8.04 -13.80
C GLN A 45 -4.96 -7.33 -15.08
N GLN A 46 -5.20 -8.09 -16.15
CA GLN A 46 -5.69 -7.55 -17.43
C GLN A 46 -7.18 -7.19 -17.37
N ARG A 47 -7.95 -7.82 -16.47
CA ARG A 47 -9.40 -7.57 -16.29
C ARG A 47 -9.72 -6.46 -15.28
N GLY A 48 -8.72 -5.68 -14.87
CA GLY A 48 -8.88 -4.55 -13.93
C GLY A 48 -8.82 -4.93 -12.46
N GLY A 49 -8.56 -6.21 -12.12
CA GLY A 49 -8.17 -6.63 -10.78
C GLY A 49 -6.65 -6.55 -10.58
N GLY A 50 -6.16 -7.07 -9.44
CA GLY A 50 -4.71 -7.15 -9.18
C GLY A 50 -4.09 -5.86 -8.64
N LEU A 51 -2.78 -5.68 -8.79
CA LEU A 51 -2.06 -4.52 -8.23
C LEU A 51 -2.29 -3.28 -9.09
N GLN A 52 -2.68 -2.17 -8.47
CA GLN A 52 -2.76 -0.85 -9.10
C GLN A 52 -1.86 0.15 -8.38
N ILE A 53 -1.22 1.04 -9.13
CA ILE A 53 -0.44 2.17 -8.62
C ILE A 53 -1.11 3.50 -8.99
N LEU A 54 -0.93 4.52 -8.16
CA LEU A 54 -1.40 5.86 -8.43
C LEU A 54 -0.30 6.67 -9.14
N LEU A 55 -0.66 7.26 -10.26
CA LEU A 55 0.19 8.16 -11.03
C LEU A 55 -0.33 9.60 -10.92
N ASP A 56 0.58 10.57 -10.81
CA ASP A 56 0.27 12.00 -10.89
C ASP A 56 -0.10 12.40 -12.32
N SER A 57 -0.51 13.66 -12.51
CA SER A 57 -0.89 14.21 -13.81
C SER A 57 0.22 14.17 -14.87
N ASN A 58 1.47 13.93 -14.47
CA ASN A 58 2.63 13.78 -15.36
C ASN A 58 3.02 12.30 -15.57
N GLY A 59 2.22 11.35 -15.08
CA GLY A 59 2.47 9.92 -15.19
C GLY A 59 3.58 9.40 -14.26
N ARG A 60 3.97 10.15 -13.23
CA ARG A 60 4.95 9.70 -12.23
C ARG A 60 4.25 9.11 -11.02
N ALA A 61 4.93 8.28 -10.23
CA ALA A 61 4.38 7.80 -8.97
C ALA A 61 3.92 8.97 -8.08
N ALA A 62 2.66 8.91 -7.66
CA ALA A 62 2.07 9.85 -6.73
C ALA A 62 2.29 9.37 -5.29
N ASP A 63 2.66 10.31 -4.42
CA ASP A 63 2.85 10.11 -2.98
C ASP A 63 1.55 10.35 -2.17
N GLY A 64 0.48 10.76 -2.84
CA GLY A 64 -0.83 11.02 -2.24
C GLY A 64 -0.98 12.42 -1.60
N GLU A 65 -0.02 13.32 -1.78
CA GLU A 65 -0.16 14.71 -1.29
C GLU A 65 -1.11 15.53 -2.16
N SER A 66 -0.96 15.43 -3.49
CA SER A 66 -1.89 15.98 -4.48
C SER A 66 -2.49 14.87 -5.32
N LEU A 67 -3.79 14.96 -5.54
CA LEU A 67 -4.59 13.99 -6.29
C LEU A 67 -5.19 14.62 -7.55
N ASP A 68 -4.90 15.90 -7.79
CA ASP A 68 -5.38 16.62 -8.98
C ASP A 68 -4.75 16.03 -10.25
N GLY A 69 -5.61 15.60 -11.17
CA GLY A 69 -5.22 14.86 -12.37
C GLY A 69 -4.56 13.50 -12.12
N ALA A 70 -4.60 12.97 -10.89
CA ALA A 70 -4.05 11.66 -10.57
C ALA A 70 -4.92 10.52 -11.14
N SER A 71 -4.30 9.41 -11.51
CA SER A 71 -4.99 8.27 -12.12
C SER A 71 -4.43 6.93 -11.65
N TRP A 72 -5.30 5.93 -11.54
CA TRP A 72 -4.92 4.57 -11.19
C TRP A 72 -4.49 3.79 -12.43
N GLN A 73 -3.35 3.12 -12.35
CA GLN A 73 -2.78 2.30 -13.42
C GLN A 73 -2.58 0.86 -12.95
N ASN A 74 -3.05 -0.11 -13.74
CA ASN A 74 -2.76 -1.53 -13.50
C ASN A 74 -1.27 -1.81 -13.66
N VAL A 75 -0.73 -2.61 -12.75
CA VAL A 75 0.61 -3.17 -12.86
C VAL A 75 0.50 -4.57 -13.45
N ASN A 76 0.99 -4.73 -14.69
CA ASN A 76 1.04 -6.01 -15.39
C ASN A 76 2.37 -6.71 -15.09
N ILE A 77 2.34 -7.66 -14.16
CA ILE A 77 3.47 -8.51 -13.79
C ILE A 77 3.61 -9.59 -14.87
N ALA A 78 4.73 -9.56 -15.60
CA ALA A 78 5.05 -10.60 -16.57
C ALA A 78 5.30 -11.96 -15.87
N PRO A 79 5.09 -13.09 -16.57
CA PRO A 79 5.49 -14.41 -16.06
C PRO A 79 6.95 -14.41 -15.60
N ASP A 80 7.23 -15.13 -14.51
CA ASP A 80 8.56 -15.29 -13.93
C ASP A 80 9.26 -13.99 -13.50
N CYS A 81 8.51 -12.89 -13.40
CA CYS A 81 9.02 -11.59 -12.98
C CYS A 81 8.50 -11.19 -11.59
N PHE A 82 9.23 -10.27 -10.97
CA PHE A 82 8.82 -9.56 -9.77
C PHE A 82 8.62 -8.08 -10.08
N VAL A 83 7.64 -7.47 -9.43
CA VAL A 83 7.54 -6.02 -9.32
C VAL A 83 8.40 -5.59 -8.14
N LEU A 84 9.30 -4.64 -8.37
CA LEU A 84 9.98 -3.92 -7.29
C LEU A 84 9.19 -2.65 -6.98
N ASN A 85 8.62 -2.58 -5.78
CA ASN A 85 7.91 -1.42 -5.30
C ASN A 85 8.77 -0.64 -4.30
N VAL A 86 8.93 0.67 -4.51
CA VAL A 86 9.71 1.54 -3.63
C VAL A 86 8.87 1.95 -2.43
N GLY A 87 9.43 1.78 -1.23
CA GLY A 87 8.78 2.19 0.02
C GLY A 87 9.28 3.53 0.57
N GLU A 88 8.64 3.97 1.65
CA GLU A 88 8.88 5.28 2.27
C GLU A 88 10.31 5.45 2.80
N GLN A 89 10.94 4.40 3.32
CA GLN A 89 12.33 4.48 3.81
C GLN A 89 13.30 4.87 2.68
N MET A 90 13.13 4.29 1.49
CA MET A 90 13.94 4.66 0.32
C MET A 90 13.66 6.09 -0.14
N ALA A 91 12.40 6.53 -0.07
CA ALA A 91 12.04 7.91 -0.39
C ALA A 91 12.71 8.92 0.55
N ARG A 92 12.76 8.61 1.85
CA ARG A 92 13.44 9.44 2.85
C ARG A 92 14.95 9.48 2.64
N TRP A 93 15.59 8.32 2.50
CA TRP A 93 17.03 8.23 2.25
C TRP A 93 17.46 8.98 0.98
N THR A 94 16.64 8.92 -0.07
CA THR A 94 16.97 9.55 -1.35
C THR A 94 16.41 10.96 -1.51
N ASN A 95 15.87 11.55 -0.44
CA ASN A 95 15.26 12.88 -0.46
C ASN A 95 14.18 13.06 -1.55
N GLY A 96 13.42 12.00 -1.81
CA GLY A 96 12.36 11.95 -2.81
C GLY A 96 12.83 11.75 -4.26
N ARG A 97 14.12 11.43 -4.51
CA ARG A 97 14.59 11.04 -5.85
C ARG A 97 13.93 9.73 -6.30
N PHE A 98 13.82 8.76 -5.38
CA PHE A 98 12.91 7.63 -5.55
C PHE A 98 11.65 7.89 -4.73
N ARG A 99 10.50 8.00 -5.40
CA ARG A 99 9.22 8.21 -4.72
C ARG A 99 8.67 6.88 -4.23
N HIS A 100 8.10 6.88 -3.03
CA HIS A 100 7.23 5.78 -2.63
C HIS A 100 5.97 5.82 -3.48
N VAL A 101 5.37 4.65 -3.70
CA VAL A 101 4.22 4.53 -4.59
C VAL A 101 2.96 4.21 -3.78
N VAL A 102 1.96 5.06 -3.91
CA VAL A 102 0.60 4.74 -3.48
C VAL A 102 0.04 3.62 -4.35
N HIS A 103 -0.42 2.54 -3.74
CA HIS A 103 -0.90 1.36 -4.44
C HIS A 103 -2.09 0.70 -3.72
N ARG A 104 -2.86 -0.09 -4.47
CA ARG A 104 -4.07 -0.77 -3.99
C ARG A 104 -4.30 -2.09 -4.73
N VAL A 105 -5.27 -2.88 -4.25
CA VAL A 105 -5.77 -4.07 -4.96
C VAL A 105 -7.29 -3.98 -5.05
N PRO A 106 -7.87 -3.50 -6.17
CA PRO A 106 -9.32 -3.50 -6.33
C PRO A 106 -9.87 -4.92 -6.43
N ASN A 107 -11.19 -5.03 -6.27
CA ASN A 107 -11.90 -6.23 -6.65
C ASN A 107 -11.91 -6.38 -8.18
N PRO A 108 -11.75 -7.60 -8.72
CA PRO A 108 -11.79 -7.84 -10.16
C PRO A 108 -13.17 -7.58 -10.77
N SER A 109 -13.19 -7.35 -12.09
CA SER A 109 -14.43 -7.43 -12.87
C SER A 109 -14.99 -8.86 -12.80
N LEU A 110 -16.33 -8.99 -12.71
CA LEU A 110 -16.97 -10.29 -12.69
C LEU A 110 -17.17 -10.87 -14.10
N PRO A 111 -17.17 -12.20 -14.25
CA PRO A 111 -16.85 -13.19 -13.21
C PRO A 111 -15.34 -13.28 -12.95
N SER A 112 -14.96 -13.41 -11.68
CA SER A 112 -13.62 -13.88 -11.30
C SER A 112 -13.71 -15.40 -11.19
N ASP A 113 -13.05 -16.09 -12.11
CA ASP A 113 -13.06 -17.54 -12.23
C ASP A 113 -11.97 -18.22 -11.38
N GLN A 114 -10.99 -17.46 -10.90
CA GLN A 114 -9.86 -17.97 -10.11
C GLN A 114 -9.59 -17.11 -8.86
N GLY A 115 -9.03 -17.74 -7.83
CA GLY A 115 -8.50 -17.03 -6.66
C GLY A 115 -7.07 -16.54 -6.92
N ARG A 116 -6.70 -15.42 -6.31
CA ARG A 116 -5.38 -14.81 -6.46
C ARG A 116 -4.52 -15.05 -5.23
N ILE A 117 -3.28 -15.44 -5.44
CA ILE A 117 -2.22 -15.48 -4.44
C ILE A 117 -1.19 -14.45 -4.83
N SER A 118 -0.80 -13.62 -3.87
CA SER A 118 0.36 -12.73 -3.98
C SER A 118 1.40 -13.09 -2.95
N VAL A 119 2.65 -13.08 -3.39
CA VAL A 119 3.80 -13.26 -2.53
C VAL A 119 4.57 -11.94 -2.54
N MET A 120 4.74 -11.37 -1.35
CA MET A 120 5.47 -10.12 -1.15
C MET A 120 6.63 -10.39 -0.20
N ALA A 121 7.86 -10.17 -0.68
CA ALA A 121 9.05 -10.14 0.15
C ALA A 121 9.42 -8.68 0.42
N TYR A 122 9.37 -8.27 1.68
CA TYR A 122 9.73 -6.91 2.06
C TYR A 122 11.19 -6.82 2.45
N VAL A 123 11.81 -5.69 2.13
CA VAL A 123 13.19 -5.40 2.48
C VAL A 123 13.20 -4.26 3.47
N LEU A 124 13.76 -4.50 4.64
CA LEU A 124 13.94 -3.49 5.68
C LEU A 124 15.39 -3.51 6.16
N PRO A 125 15.98 -2.34 6.47
CA PRO A 125 17.19 -2.25 7.27
C PRO A 125 16.94 -2.74 8.71
N ASP A 126 18.00 -2.77 9.52
CA ASP A 126 17.90 -3.16 10.92
C ASP A 126 17.04 -2.15 11.72
N TYR A 127 16.38 -2.61 12.78
CA TYR A 127 15.39 -1.82 13.54
C TYR A 127 15.93 -0.48 14.07
N ASP A 128 17.20 -0.45 14.47
CA ASP A 128 17.94 0.70 14.97
C ASP A 128 18.67 1.49 13.87
N THR A 129 18.37 1.24 12.59
CA THR A 129 18.94 2.01 11.49
C THR A 129 18.27 3.39 11.41
N PRO A 130 19.05 4.50 11.32
CA PRO A 130 18.49 5.82 11.10
C PRO A 130 17.94 5.97 9.67
N VAL A 131 16.78 6.61 9.56
CA VAL A 131 16.12 6.94 8.30
C VAL A 131 16.13 8.45 8.14
N GLU A 132 17.18 8.95 7.51
CA GLU A 132 17.42 10.36 7.22
C GLU A 132 18.03 10.53 5.82
N CYS A 133 17.95 11.74 5.26
CA CYS A 133 18.49 12.02 3.93
C CYS A 133 19.98 11.64 3.86
N LEU A 134 20.35 10.77 2.92
CA LEU A 134 21.73 10.37 2.73
C LEU A 134 22.56 11.54 2.20
N PRO A 135 23.84 11.69 2.61
CA PRO A 135 24.68 12.81 2.17
C PRO A 135 24.80 12.96 0.65
N CYS A 136 24.82 11.85 -0.10
CA CYS A 136 24.89 11.85 -1.57
C CYS A 136 23.56 12.22 -2.25
N CYS A 137 22.47 12.24 -1.48
CA CYS A 137 21.12 12.56 -1.93
C CYS A 137 20.68 13.96 -1.51
N LEU A 138 21.39 14.58 -0.57
CA LEU A 138 21.26 15.99 -0.23
C LEU A 138 21.73 16.86 -1.42
N GLY A 139 20.91 17.85 -1.78
CA GLY A 139 21.25 18.86 -2.77
C GLY A 139 21.53 20.19 -2.09
N ASP A 140 21.21 21.29 -2.77
CA ASP A 140 21.33 22.64 -2.20
C ASP A 140 20.16 22.98 -1.23
N GLU A 141 19.09 22.17 -1.25
CA GLU A 141 17.92 22.31 -0.39
C GLU A 141 18.05 21.49 0.91
N PRO A 142 17.39 21.93 2.01
CA PRO A 142 17.34 21.14 3.23
C PRO A 142 16.63 19.78 3.00
N PRO A 143 16.85 18.78 3.89
CA PRO A 143 16.12 17.53 3.84
C PRO A 143 14.60 17.75 3.82
N LYS A 144 13.90 17.04 2.94
CA LYS A 144 12.42 17.12 2.82
C LYS A 144 11.68 16.43 3.97
N TYR A 145 12.34 15.51 4.64
CA TYR A 145 11.76 14.67 5.67
C TYR A 145 12.57 14.81 6.95
N GLU A 146 11.86 14.92 8.08
CA GLU A 146 12.49 14.84 9.39
C GLU A 146 13.15 13.47 9.60
N PRO A 147 14.35 13.42 10.20
CA PRO A 147 15.00 12.17 10.60
C PRO A 147 14.11 11.34 11.53
N THR A 148 14.13 10.02 11.34
CA THR A 148 13.44 9.04 12.19
C THR A 148 14.24 7.74 12.20
N TRP A 149 13.70 6.66 12.78
CA TRP A 149 14.33 5.35 12.85
C TRP A 149 13.45 4.28 12.21
N VAL A 150 14.04 3.21 11.66
CA VAL A 150 13.27 2.10 11.06
C VAL A 150 12.26 1.55 12.06
N GLY A 151 12.66 1.36 13.32
CA GLY A 151 11.80 0.85 14.37
C GLY A 151 10.61 1.76 14.67
N GLU A 152 10.81 3.08 14.63
CA GLU A 152 9.72 4.04 14.73
C GLU A 152 8.79 3.92 13.53
N MET A 153 9.32 3.86 12.31
CA MET A 153 8.52 3.66 11.09
C MET A 153 7.66 2.41 11.17
N MET A 154 8.20 1.28 11.63
CA MET A 154 7.51 0.00 11.62
C MET A 154 6.57 -0.22 12.80
N ASN A 155 6.59 0.62 13.83
CA ASN A 155 5.72 0.47 14.99
C ASN A 155 4.25 0.81 14.63
N TRP A 156 3.29 0.01 15.12
CA TRP A 156 1.85 0.16 14.84
C TRP A 156 1.20 1.34 15.60
N GLY A 157 1.98 2.10 16.39
CA GLY A 157 1.53 3.30 17.13
C GLY A 157 2.40 4.54 16.91
N SER A 158 3.26 4.55 15.89
CA SER A 158 4.17 5.66 15.61
C SER A 158 3.43 6.89 15.07
N LYS A 159 3.83 8.10 15.50
CA LYS A 159 3.30 9.41 15.05
C LYS A 159 3.63 9.76 13.59
N LEU A 160 3.98 8.78 12.77
CA LEU A 160 4.44 8.98 11.40
C LEU A 160 3.27 9.11 10.41
N PRO A 161 3.49 9.72 9.24
CA PRO A 161 2.44 10.22 8.32
C PRO A 161 1.49 9.16 7.75
N ILE A 162 1.66 7.89 8.09
CA ILE A 162 0.75 6.81 7.69
C ILE A 162 -0.54 6.88 8.51
N TYR A 163 -0.49 7.39 9.73
CA TYR A 163 -1.67 7.77 10.52
C TYR A 163 -1.98 9.26 10.40
N ASP A 164 -1.42 9.96 9.40
CA ASP A 164 -1.99 11.24 8.98
C ASP A 164 -3.39 10.93 8.47
N VAL A 165 -4.36 11.04 9.38
CA VAL A 165 -5.77 10.81 9.12
C VAL A 165 -6.22 11.68 7.95
N ASP A 166 -5.68 12.89 7.82
CA ASP A 166 -6.02 13.79 6.73
C ASP A 166 -5.45 13.28 5.40
N LYS A 167 -4.24 12.72 5.37
CA LYS A 167 -3.68 12.08 4.16
C LYS A 167 -4.46 10.83 3.78
N GLN A 168 -4.79 9.97 4.75
CA GLN A 168 -5.66 8.81 4.50
C GLN A 168 -7.04 9.24 4.00
N GLU A 169 -7.61 10.30 4.57
CA GLU A 169 -8.91 10.82 4.19
C GLU A 169 -8.89 11.44 2.80
N ARG A 170 -7.85 12.24 2.47
CA ARG A 170 -7.61 12.71 1.09
C ARG A 170 -7.55 11.54 0.12
N MET A 171 -6.86 10.45 0.48
CA MET A 171 -6.79 9.26 -0.33
C MET A 171 -8.14 8.51 -0.43
N ARG A 172 -8.96 8.49 0.61
CA ARG A 172 -10.34 7.94 0.56
C ARG A 172 -11.25 8.78 -0.32
N LEU A 173 -11.16 10.10 -0.24
CA LEU A 173 -11.93 11.03 -1.08
C LEU A 173 -11.59 10.85 -2.56
N ALA A 174 -10.32 10.70 -2.92
CA ALA A 174 -9.90 10.42 -4.30
C ALA A 174 -10.30 9.03 -4.83
N GLN A 175 -10.79 8.14 -3.97
CA GLN A 175 -11.38 6.86 -4.40
C GLN A 175 -12.84 7.02 -4.84
N GLY A 176 -13.45 8.20 -4.70
CA GLY A 176 -14.88 8.43 -5.00
C GLY A 176 -15.84 7.78 -4.00
N LEU A 177 -15.34 7.42 -2.80
CA LEU A 177 -16.10 6.66 -1.79
C LEU A 177 -17.05 7.49 -0.92
N TYR A 178 -16.98 8.81 -1.04
CA TYR A 178 -17.89 9.73 -0.36
C TYR A 178 -18.39 10.77 -1.37
N THR A 179 -19.71 10.92 -1.48
CA THR A 179 -20.28 12.15 -2.01
C THR A 179 -20.16 13.25 -0.95
N THR A 180 -20.13 14.51 -1.38
CA THR A 180 -19.99 15.71 -0.54
C THR A 180 -21.11 15.92 0.51
N GLU A 181 -21.99 14.94 0.72
CA GLU A 181 -23.17 15.00 1.60
C GLU A 181 -23.10 14.04 2.81
N GLY A 182 -21.90 13.65 3.24
CA GLY A 182 -21.66 13.26 4.64
C GLY A 182 -22.37 12.01 5.16
N SER A 183 -22.76 11.04 4.32
CA SER A 183 -23.24 9.74 4.82
C SER A 183 -22.06 8.82 5.17
N GLN A 184 -21.77 8.73 6.47
CA GLN A 184 -20.90 7.69 7.02
C GLN A 184 -21.59 6.33 6.88
N SER A 185 -20.98 5.36 6.21
CA SER A 185 -21.18 3.96 6.59
C SER A 185 -20.16 3.65 7.67
N THR A 186 -20.65 3.32 8.87
CA THR A 186 -19.82 2.98 10.02
C THR A 186 -19.11 1.66 9.77
N VAL A 187 -17.86 1.72 9.28
CA VAL A 187 -16.94 0.60 9.45
C VAL A 187 -16.61 0.54 10.94
N GLY A 188 -16.98 -0.58 11.56
CA GLY A 188 -17.04 -0.78 13.00
C GLY A 188 -15.80 -0.32 13.76
N THR A 189 -16.02 0.16 14.98
CA THR A 189 -14.98 0.39 15.96
C THR A 189 -14.12 -0.87 16.14
N PRO A 190 -12.78 -0.76 16.30
CA PRO A 190 -11.94 -1.89 16.61
C PRO A 190 -12.44 -2.52 17.92
N THR A 191 -13.08 -3.68 17.82
CA THR A 191 -13.55 -4.41 18.99
C THR A 191 -12.36 -5.10 19.65
N ASP A 192 -12.32 -4.97 20.97
CA ASP A 192 -11.37 -5.55 21.91
C ASP A 192 -10.80 -6.91 21.48
N VAL A 193 -9.47 -7.01 21.50
CA VAL A 193 -8.66 -8.23 21.33
C VAL A 193 -8.83 -9.27 22.46
N ASN A 194 -9.86 -9.14 23.30
CA ASN A 194 -10.13 -10.04 24.41
C ASN A 194 -11.46 -10.79 24.22
N SER A 195 -11.54 -11.70 23.25
CA SER A 195 -12.31 -12.96 23.36
C SER A 195 -12.41 -13.72 22.04
N ILE A 196 -11.40 -14.54 21.72
CA ILE A 196 -11.62 -15.72 20.87
C ILE A 196 -11.81 -16.90 21.82
N LYS A 197 -13.06 -17.30 22.07
CA LYS A 197 -13.35 -18.62 22.64
C LYS A 197 -13.25 -19.64 21.52
N LEU A 198 -12.25 -20.52 21.62
CA LEU A 198 -12.17 -21.76 20.85
C LEU A 198 -13.41 -22.61 21.18
N GLN A 199 -14.29 -22.83 20.20
CA GLN A 199 -15.25 -23.92 20.28
C GLN A 199 -14.62 -25.15 19.61
N SER A 200 -14.39 -26.17 20.44
CA SER A 200 -13.97 -27.50 20.02
C SER A 200 -15.10 -28.19 19.26
N ALA A 201 -14.71 -28.86 18.18
CA ALA A 201 -15.55 -29.73 17.38
C ALA A 201 -16.23 -30.82 18.21
N LEU A 202 -17.51 -31.04 17.93
CA LEU A 202 -18.16 -32.33 17.66
C LEU A 202 -19.36 -32.07 16.74
#